data_AF-A0A4Z0XXY9-F1
#
_entry.id   AF-A0A4Z0XXY9-F1
#
_cell.length_a   1.000
_cell.length_b   1.000
_cell.length_c   1.000
_cell.angle_alpha   90.00
_cell.angle_beta   90.00
_cell.angle_gamma   90.00
#
_symmetry.space_group_name_H-M   'P 1'
#
loop_
_entity.id
_entity.type
_entity.pdbx_description
1 polymer ?
#
loop_
_entity_poly.entity_id
_entity_poly.type
_entity_poly.pdbx_seq_one_letter_code
_entity_poly.pdbx_strand_id
1 'polypeptide(L)'
;MKKQTVYEQIQCNGKEIRQAIRCWKDIYKYGCNDTCYPDGVNLNLIHNHVCYHKDKIRHLCSGSGDNPPPEFYLPTPPIVDSNYFAKPKSKRAQRIMGRPGWRCATVEQISKKTFNNTQMSLF
;
A
#
# COMPACT_ATOMS: atom_id res chain seq x y z
N MET A 1 25.66 4.59 -16.78
CA MET A 1 25.05 4.51 -15.44
C MET A 1 25.90 3.61 -14.57
N LYS A 2 26.34 4.07 -13.39
CA LYS A 2 26.97 3.18 -12.40
C LYS A 2 25.89 2.22 -11.87
N LYS A 3 26.19 0.91 -11.81
CA LYS A 3 25.29 -0.06 -11.15
C LYS A 3 25.32 0.23 -9.65
N GLN A 4 24.15 0.36 -9.02
CA GLN A 4 24.04 0.46 -7.56
C GLN A 4 24.56 -0.81 -6.90
N THR A 5 25.28 -0.64 -5.81
CA THR A 5 25.70 -1.75 -4.93
C THR A 5 24.49 -2.44 -4.30
N VAL A 6 24.65 -3.68 -3.83
CA VAL A 6 23.56 -4.42 -3.16
C VAL A 6 23.07 -3.67 -1.92
N TYR A 7 24.00 -3.14 -1.13
CA TYR A 7 23.67 -2.30 0.02
C TYR A 7 22.81 -1.08 -0.36
N GLU A 8 23.17 -0.34 -1.40
CA GLU A 8 22.37 0.80 -1.88
C GLU A 8 20.98 0.38 -2.34
N GLN A 9 20.86 -0.78 -3.00
CA GLN A 9 19.56 -1.32 -3.40
C GLN A 9 18.70 -1.67 -2.19
N ILE A 10 19.26 -2.30 -1.16
CA ILE A 10 18.57 -2.61 0.10
C ILE A 10 18.05 -1.31 0.75
N GLN A 11 18.91 -0.29 0.88
CA GLN A 11 18.53 1.00 1.45
C GLN A 11 17.46 1.72 0.61
N CYS A 12 17.54 1.63 -0.72
CA CYS A 12 16.54 2.19 -1.62
C CYS A 12 15.17 1.53 -1.39
N ASN A 13 15.11 0.20 -1.35
CA ASN A 13 13.86 -0.51 -1.08
C ASN A 13 13.29 -0.17 0.32
N GLY A 14 14.13 0.01 1.33
CA GLY A 14 13.70 0.48 2.66
C GLY A 14 13.00 1.85 2.60
N LYS A 15 13.57 2.80 1.86
CA LYS A 15 12.95 4.13 1.65
C LYS A 15 11.61 4.02 0.92
N GLU A 16 11.51 3.15 -0.09
CA GLU A 16 10.26 2.90 -0.81
C GLU A 16 9.17 2.31 0.12
N ILE A 17 9.52 1.38 1.02
CA ILE A 17 8.57 0.86 2.03
C ILE A 17 8.03 2.00 2.90
N ARG A 18 8.91 2.86 3.44
CA ARG A 18 8.51 3.98 4.28
C ARG A 18 7.61 4.96 3.54
N GLN A 19 7.95 5.27 2.29
CA GLN A 19 7.15 6.17 1.44
C GLN A 19 5.78 5.56 1.12
N ALA A 20 5.74 4.29 0.74
CA ALA A 20 4.50 3.57 0.46
C ALA A 20 3.58 3.54 1.70
N ILE A 21 4.10 3.23 2.88
CA ILE A 21 3.31 3.25 4.13
C ILE A 21 2.79 4.66 4.43
N ARG A 22 3.57 5.71 4.20
CA ARG A 22 3.11 7.10 4.35
C ARG A 22 1.96 7.41 3.39
N CYS A 23 2.12 7.11 2.10
CA CYS A 23 1.09 7.29 1.09
C CYS A 23 -0.19 6.51 1.43
N TRP A 24 -0.07 5.27 1.90
CA TRP A 24 -1.20 4.45 2.31
C TRP A 24 -1.99 5.14 3.43
N LYS A 25 -1.30 5.64 4.48
CA LYS A 25 -1.94 6.35 5.60
C LYS A 25 -2.66 7.63 5.14
N ASP A 26 -2.03 8.39 4.25
CA ASP A 26 -2.59 9.64 3.73
C ASP A 26 -3.83 9.38 2.88
N ILE A 27 -3.80 8.40 1.96
CA ILE A 27 -4.97 8.02 1.15
C ILE A 27 -6.07 7.44 2.03
N TYR A 28 -5.72 6.61 3.01
CA TYR A 28 -6.70 6.01 3.91
C TYR A 28 -7.47 7.10 4.68
N LYS A 29 -6.77 8.15 5.12
CA LYS A 29 -7.35 9.26 5.89
C LYS A 29 -8.08 10.29 5.01
N TYR A 30 -7.50 10.68 3.88
CA TYR A 30 -7.94 11.85 3.13
C TYR A 30 -8.54 11.54 1.75
N GLY A 31 -8.32 10.32 1.26
CA GLY A 31 -8.62 9.88 -0.10
C GLY A 31 -7.51 10.24 -1.08
N CYS A 32 -7.58 9.69 -2.29
CA CYS A 32 -6.72 9.99 -3.42
C CYS A 32 -7.45 10.83 -4.49
N ASN A 33 -6.70 11.25 -5.51
CA ASN A 33 -7.20 12.03 -6.64
C ASN A 33 -7.51 11.18 -7.89
N ASP A 34 -7.42 9.86 -7.80
CA ASP A 34 -7.72 8.95 -8.92
C ASP A 34 -9.15 9.20 -9.41
N THR A 35 -9.30 9.49 -10.71
CA THR A 35 -10.61 9.83 -11.27
C THR A 35 -11.42 8.60 -11.66
N CYS A 36 -10.79 7.43 -11.73
CA CYS A 36 -11.34 6.20 -12.27
C CYS A 36 -11.65 5.15 -11.20
N TYR A 37 -10.84 5.07 -10.14
CA TYR A 37 -10.96 4.02 -9.13
C TYR A 37 -11.28 4.55 -7.73
N PRO A 38 -11.93 3.74 -6.88
CA PRO A 38 -12.05 4.04 -5.46
C PRO A 38 -10.69 4.15 -4.76
N ASP A 39 -10.69 4.73 -3.55
CA ASP A 39 -9.49 4.82 -2.72
C ASP A 39 -8.98 3.41 -2.34
N GLY A 40 -9.90 2.45 -2.17
CA GLY A 40 -9.61 1.06 -1.86
C GLY A 40 -8.67 0.36 -2.82
N VAL A 41 -8.91 0.50 -4.13
CA VAL A 41 -8.02 -0.03 -5.18
C VAL A 41 -6.61 0.54 -5.02
N ASN A 42 -6.50 1.85 -4.84
CA ASN A 42 -5.23 2.54 -4.67
C ASN A 42 -4.49 2.09 -3.39
N LEU A 43 -5.22 1.88 -2.29
CA LEU A 43 -4.66 1.36 -1.05
C LEU A 43 -4.13 -0.07 -1.20
N ASN A 44 -4.83 -0.93 -1.93
CA ASN A 44 -4.40 -2.30 -2.21
C ASN A 44 -3.19 -2.35 -3.16
N LEU A 45 -3.09 -1.43 -4.12
CA LEU A 45 -1.88 -1.27 -4.93
C LEU A 45 -0.67 -0.90 -4.07
N ILE A 46 -0.84 0.03 -3.12
CA ILE A 46 0.23 0.43 -2.21
C ILE A 46 0.60 -0.70 -1.24
N HIS A 47 -0.37 -1.49 -0.76
CA HIS A 47 -0.10 -2.73 -0.02
C HIS A 47 0.84 -3.64 -0.81
N ASN A 48 0.53 -3.88 -2.09
CA ASN A 48 1.35 -4.73 -2.96
C ASN A 48 2.76 -4.16 -3.15
N HIS A 49 2.93 -2.85 -3.26
CA HIS A 49 4.25 -2.21 -3.31
C HIS A 49 5.07 -2.49 -2.05
N VAL A 50 4.47 -2.40 -0.86
CA VAL A 50 5.17 -2.73 0.40
C VAL A 50 5.63 -4.20 0.39
N CYS A 51 4.74 -5.13 0.02
CA CYS A 51 5.09 -6.55 -0.07
C CYS A 51 6.23 -6.79 -1.07
N TYR A 52 6.17 -6.19 -2.25
CA TYR A 52 7.20 -6.28 -3.27
C TYR A 52 8.57 -5.83 -2.76
N HIS A 53 8.65 -4.66 -2.12
CA HIS A 53 9.94 -4.14 -1.62
C HIS A 53 10.49 -4.98 -0.47
N LYS A 54 9.63 -5.52 0.40
CA LYS A 54 10.06 -6.47 1.44
C LYS A 54 10.63 -7.73 0.82
N ASP A 55 9.95 -8.34 -0.15
CA ASP A 55 10.45 -9.52 -0.85
C ASP A 55 11.78 -9.23 -1.56
N LYS A 56 11.91 -8.04 -2.17
CA LYS A 56 13.16 -7.62 -2.81
C LYS A 56 14.32 -7.53 -1.80
N ILE A 57 14.08 -6.94 -0.63
CA ILE A 57 15.06 -6.88 0.46
C ILE A 57 15.44 -8.29 0.90
N ARG A 58 14.47 -9.19 1.11
CA ARG A 58 14.74 -10.58 1.52
C ARG A 58 15.67 -11.29 0.53
N HIS A 59 15.41 -11.16 -0.78
CA HIS A 59 16.24 -11.76 -1.82
C HIS A 59 17.66 -11.16 -1.84
N LEU A 60 17.78 -9.84 -1.71
CA LEU A 60 19.08 -9.16 -1.69
C LEU A 60 19.90 -9.57 -0.47
N CYS A 61 19.31 -9.53 0.73
CA CYS A 61 19.94 -9.97 1.98
C CYS A 61 20.36 -11.44 1.95
N SER A 62 19.51 -12.32 1.39
CA SER A 62 19.85 -13.75 1.26
C SER A 62 21.04 -13.98 0.32
N GLY A 63 21.19 -13.14 -0.71
CA GLY A 63 22.29 -13.23 -1.68
C GLY A 63 23.60 -12.58 -1.21
N SER A 64 23.55 -11.52 -0.39
CA SER A 64 24.74 -10.81 0.07
C SER A 64 25.18 -11.12 1.50
N GLY A 65 24.29 -11.66 2.34
CA GLY A 65 24.50 -11.79 3.78
C GLY A 65 24.29 -10.49 4.57
N ASP A 66 23.84 -9.42 3.91
CA ASP A 66 23.54 -8.15 4.58
C ASP A 66 22.28 -8.23 5.42
N ASN A 67 22.21 -7.40 6.48
CA ASN A 67 21.01 -7.27 7.29
C ASN A 67 19.97 -6.35 6.62
N PRO A 68 18.66 -6.66 6.76
CA PRO A 68 17.60 -5.80 6.27
C PRO A 68 17.53 -4.48 7.07
N PRO A 69 17.09 -3.38 6.45
CA PRO A 69 16.99 -2.08 7.10
C PRO A 69 15.80 -2.05 8.07
N PRO A 70 15.74 -1.09 9.02
CA PRO A 70 14.66 -0.98 9.99
C PRO A 70 13.26 -0.92 9.35
N GLU A 71 13.14 -0.29 8.19
CA GLU A 71 11.88 -0.17 7.44
C GLU A 71 11.27 -1.51 7.05
N PHE A 72 12.09 -2.55 6.86
CA PHE A 72 11.63 -3.91 6.56
C PHE A 72 10.65 -4.44 7.63
N TYR A 73 10.89 -4.07 8.89
CA TYR A 73 10.12 -4.52 10.05
C TYR A 73 8.89 -3.67 10.33
N LEU A 74 8.63 -2.62 9.56
CA LEU A 74 7.40 -1.84 9.69
C LEU A 74 6.18 -2.71 9.33
N PRO A 75 5.03 -2.53 10.00
CA PRO A 75 3.84 -3.30 9.70
C PRO A 75 3.39 -3.08 8.25
N THR A 76 3.01 -4.17 7.60
CA THR A 76 2.48 -4.11 6.23
C THR A 76 1.05 -3.56 6.30
N PRO A 77 0.67 -2.55 5.50
CA PRO A 77 -0.70 -2.05 5.50
C PRO A 77 -1.72 -3.16 5.29
N PRO A 78 -2.93 -3.12 5.85
CA PRO A 78 -3.94 -4.13 5.57
C PRO A 78 -4.47 -3.99 4.13
N ILE A 79 -4.94 -5.10 3.58
CA ILE A 79 -5.84 -5.08 2.43
C ILE A 79 -7.17 -4.47 2.89
N VAL A 80 -7.70 -3.56 2.10
CA VAL A 80 -8.97 -2.87 2.33
C VAL A 80 -10.00 -3.26 1.26
N ASP A 81 -11.27 -2.93 1.50
CA ASP A 81 -12.30 -3.04 0.48
C ASP A 81 -11.86 -2.27 -0.77
N SER A 82 -11.87 -2.91 -1.93
CA SER A 82 -11.61 -2.25 -3.22
C SER A 82 -12.58 -1.10 -3.48
N ASN A 83 -13.79 -1.10 -2.90
CA ASN A 83 -14.78 -0.02 -3.01
C ASN A 83 -14.64 1.06 -1.94
N TYR A 84 -13.63 0.98 -1.07
CA TYR A 84 -13.41 1.98 -0.04
C TYR A 84 -13.26 3.38 -0.63
N PHE A 85 -13.97 4.34 -0.04
CA PHE A 85 -13.75 5.76 -0.23
C PHE A 85 -13.52 6.40 1.13
N ALA A 86 -12.43 7.14 1.29
CA ALA A 86 -12.20 7.94 2.49
C ALA A 86 -13.26 9.04 2.64
N LYS A 87 -13.74 9.56 1.50
CA LYS A 87 -14.78 10.59 1.40
C LYS A 87 -15.91 10.14 0.45
N PRO A 88 -16.81 9.24 0.89
CA PRO A 88 -17.84 8.66 0.03
C PRO A 88 -18.87 9.68 -0.47
N LYS A 89 -19.06 10.79 0.25
CA LYS A 89 -19.95 11.90 -0.14
C LYS A 89 -19.29 12.94 -1.04
N SER A 90 -18.02 12.76 -1.44
CA SER A 90 -17.32 13.71 -2.32
C SER A 90 -17.86 13.67 -3.75
N LYS A 91 -17.73 14.77 -4.49
CA LYS A 91 -18.08 14.84 -5.93
C LYS A 91 -17.34 13.76 -6.74
N ARG A 92 -16.09 13.43 -6.37
CA ARG A 92 -15.30 12.36 -6.99
C ARG A 92 -15.94 11.00 -6.77
N ALA A 93 -16.24 10.67 -5.52
CA ALA A 93 -16.87 9.40 -5.16
C ALA A 93 -18.23 9.23 -5.84
N GLN A 94 -19.09 10.24 -5.77
CA GLN A 94 -20.40 10.23 -6.43
C GLN A 94 -20.29 10.01 -7.94
N ARG A 95 -19.31 10.67 -8.60
CA ARG A 95 -19.07 10.49 -10.04
C ARG A 95 -18.66 9.06 -10.38
N ILE A 96 -17.79 8.43 -9.59
CA ILE A 96 -17.34 7.05 -9.82
C ILE A 96 -18.48 6.06 -9.57
N MET A 97 -19.22 6.23 -8.46
CA MET A 97 -20.36 5.38 -8.11
C MET A 97 -21.51 5.50 -9.12
N GLY A 98 -21.65 6.64 -9.79
CA GLY A 98 -22.67 6.88 -10.82
C GLY A 98 -22.32 6.38 -12.23
N ARG A 99 -21.15 5.75 -12.44
CA ARG A 99 -20.76 5.25 -13.77
C ARG A 99 -21.63 4.04 -14.17
N PRO A 100 -22.12 3.96 -15.43
CA PRO A 100 -22.82 2.78 -15.92
C PRO A 100 -21.95 1.53 -15.75
N GLY A 101 -22.50 0.49 -15.13
CA GLY A 101 -21.76 -0.77 -14.89
C GLY A 101 -20.82 -0.74 -13.68
N TRP A 102 -20.74 0.35 -12.91
CA TRP A 102 -20.09 0.31 -11.61
C TRP A 102 -20.89 -0.59 -10.68
N ARG A 103 -20.29 -1.71 -10.27
CA ARG A 103 -20.83 -2.62 -9.27
C ARG A 103 -19.93 -2.56 -8.05
N CYS A 104 -20.50 -2.26 -6.89
CA CYS A 104 -19.80 -2.39 -5.63
C CYS A 104 -19.40 -3.87 -5.49
N ALA A 105 -18.12 -4.18 -5.69
CA ALA A 105 -17.61 -5.56 -5.66
C ALA A 105 -17.79 -6.23 -4.30
N THR A 106 -18.05 -5.43 -3.25
CA THR A 106 -18.26 -5.89 -1.87
C THR A 106 -19.51 -5.21 -1.34
N VAL A 107 -20.56 -5.99 -1.05
CA VAL A 107 -21.86 -5.47 -0.56
C VAL A 107 -21.88 -5.34 0.98
N GLU A 108 -20.92 -5.97 1.64
CA GLU A 108 -20.82 -5.97 3.10
C GLU A 108 -20.16 -4.69 3.62
N GLN A 109 -20.63 -4.19 4.76
CA GLN A 109 -19.94 -3.12 5.48
C GLN A 109 -18.60 -3.65 6.00
N ILE A 110 -17.53 -3.45 5.24
CA ILE A 110 -16.19 -3.74 5.74
C ILE A 110 -15.91 -2.78 6.88
N SER A 111 -15.89 -3.32 8.11
CA SER A 111 -15.39 -2.59 9.28
C SER A 111 -14.05 -1.96 8.90
N LYS A 112 -13.90 -0.66 9.17
CA LYS A 112 -12.67 0.09 8.90
C LYS A 112 -11.50 -0.57 9.64
N LYS A 113 -10.82 -1.55 9.02
CA LYS A 113 -9.64 -2.19 9.60
C LYS A 113 -8.59 -1.11 9.83
N THR A 114 -8.33 -0.80 11.09
CA THR A 114 -7.33 0.20 11.47
C THR A 114 -5.94 -0.32 11.17
N PHE A 115 -5.08 0.53 10.63
CA PHE A 115 -3.65 0.24 10.52
C PHE A 115 -3.02 0.22 11.92
N ASN A 116 -2.47 -0.90 12.35
CA ASN A 116 -1.88 -1.04 13.67
C ASN A 116 -0.64 -1.96 13.64
N ASN A 117 0.09 -1.99 14.76
CA ASN A 117 1.31 -2.77 14.88
C ASN A 117 1.07 -4.29 14.87
N THR A 118 -0.17 -4.78 14.95
CA THR A 118 -0.46 -6.22 14.86
C THR A 118 -0.44 -6.73 13.41
N GLN A 119 -0.41 -5.85 12.42
CA GLN A 119 -0.25 -6.19 11.00
C GLN A 119 1.21 -6.44 10.61
N MET A 120 2.00 -6.96 11.55
CA MET A 120 3.31 -7.52 11.23
C MET A 120 3.08 -8.75 10.37
N SER A 121 3.31 -8.58 9.07
CA SER A 121 3.34 -9.67 8.14
C SER A 121 4.58 -10.53 8.45
N LEU A 122 4.34 -11.83 8.64
CA LEU A 122 5.37 -12.87 8.76
C LEU A 122 5.91 -13.33 7.39
N PHE A 123 5.58 -12.62 6.30
CA PHE A 123 6.07 -13.00 4.97
C PHE A 123 7.60 -13.03 4.95
#